data_AF-A0A158BXM7-F1
#
_entry.id   AF-A0A158BXM7-F1
#
_cell.length_a   1.000
_cell.length_b   1.000
_cell.length_c   1.000
_cell.angle_alpha   90.00
_cell.angle_beta   90.00
_cell.angle_gamma   90.00
#
_symmetry.space_group_name_H-M   'P 1'
#
loop_
_entity.id
_entity.type
_entity.pdbx_description
1 polymer ?
#
loop_
_entity_poly.entity_id
_entity_poly.type
_entity_poly.pdbx_seq_one_letter_code
_entity_poly.pdbx_strand_id
1 'polypeptide(L)' 'MAEQHKPGEKVQTSGIYKVVTESDGGTGFEVTRVEGEHFPPTRSGKGAHYELVHGATHSHKHSELGSRDK' A
#
# COMPACT_ATOMS: atom_id res chain seq x y z
N MET A 1 -12.64 -6.52 5.50
CA MET A 1 -12.04 -7.40 4.48
C MET A 1 -10.72 -6.75 4.12
N ALA A 2 -9.59 -7.45 4.24
CA ALA A 2 -8.30 -6.87 3.90
C ALA A 2 -8.22 -6.70 2.38
N GLU A 3 -7.97 -5.47 1.91
CA GLU A 3 -7.87 -5.17 0.48
C GLU A 3 -6.58 -5.78 -0.06
N GLN A 4 -6.73 -6.77 -0.95
CA GLN A 4 -5.62 -7.44 -1.63
C GLN A 4 -5.40 -6.76 -2.99
N HIS A 5 -4.29 -6.03 -3.13
CA HIS A 5 -3.91 -5.34 -4.35
C HIS A 5 -2.86 -6.10 -5.13
N LYS A 6 -2.87 -5.95 -6.45
CA LYS A 6 -1.92 -6.64 -7.34
C LYS A 6 -0.71 -5.76 -7.66
N PRO A 7 0.47 -6.36 -7.91
CA PRO A 7 1.62 -5.63 -8.46
C PRO A 7 1.24 -4.94 -9.77
N GLY A 8 1.62 -3.66 -9.91
CA GLY A 8 1.25 -2.82 -11.05
C GLY A 8 -0.12 -2.12 -10.94
N GLU A 9 -0.96 -2.50 -9.97
CA GLU A 9 -2.22 -1.81 -9.71
C GLU A 9 -1.96 -0.40 -9.15
N LYS A 10 -2.92 0.50 -9.38
CA LYS A 10 -2.88 1.84 -8.80
C LYS A 10 -3.33 1.77 -7.35
N VAL A 11 -2.52 2.33 -6.46
CA VAL A 11 -2.78 2.40 -5.02
C VAL A 11 -4.02 3.26 -4.80
N GLN A 12 -5.06 2.65 -4.21
CA GLN A 12 -6.34 3.35 -3.94
C GLN A 12 -6.32 4.12 -2.63
N THR A 13 -5.48 3.73 -1.67
CA THR A 13 -5.41 4.35 -0.35
C THR A 13 -3.95 4.48 0.07
N SER A 14 -3.55 5.65 0.54
CA SER A 14 -2.21 5.81 1.12
C SER A 14 -2.11 4.94 2.36
N GLY A 15 -0.96 4.32 2.62
CA GLY A 15 -0.81 3.48 3.79
C GLY A 15 0.38 2.55 3.76
N ILE A 16 0.49 1.74 4.80
CA ILE A 16 1.46 0.65 4.92
C ILE A 16 0.81 -0.62 4.38
N TYR A 17 1.44 -1.20 3.38
CA TYR A 17 1.03 -2.42 2.71
C TYR A 17 2.03 -3.53 2.99
N LYS A 18 1.56 -4.72 3.34
CA LYS A 18 2.41 -5.90 3.46
C LYS A 18 2.45 -6.64 2.12
N VAL A 19 3.64 -6.86 1.59
CA VAL A 19 3.85 -7.62 0.37
C VAL A 19 3.83 -9.09 0.71
N VAL A 20 2.78 -9.81 0.34
CA VAL A 20 2.68 -11.26 0.53
C VAL A 20 3.09 -11.93 -0.78
N THR A 21 4.06 -12.84 -0.71
CA THR A 21 4.47 -13.64 -1.87
C THR A 21 4.50 -15.12 -1.48
N GLU A 22 4.06 -15.99 -2.39
CA GLU A 22 4.05 -17.44 -2.16
C GLU A 22 5.46 -18.03 -2.06
N SER A 23 6.45 -17.35 -2.67
CA SER A 23 7.83 -17.83 -2.73
C SER A 23 8.62 -17.66 -1.44
N ASP A 24 8.19 -16.77 -0.53
CA ASP A 24 8.98 -16.37 0.65
C ASP A 24 8.42 -16.94 1.97
N GLY A 25 7.68 -18.05 1.90
CA GLY A 25 7.18 -18.75 3.10
C GLY A 25 6.28 -17.91 4.01
N GLY A 26 5.69 -16.82 3.50
CA GLY A 26 4.86 -15.91 4.29
C GLY A 26 5.60 -14.74 4.97
N THR A 27 6.91 -14.59 4.76
CA THR A 27 7.69 -13.46 5.28
C THR A 27 7.51 -12.22 4.39
N GLY A 28 6.28 -11.70 4.40
CA GLY A 28 6.00 -10.47 3.69
C GLY A 28 6.68 -9.26 4.33
N PHE A 29 7.26 -8.36 3.53
CA PHE A 29 7.80 -7.09 4.00
C PHE A 29 6.78 -5.97 3.89
N GLU A 30 6.90 -4.95 4.73
CA GLU A 30 6.01 -3.79 4.71
C GLU A 30 6.57 -2.70 3.79
N VAL A 31 5.68 -2.10 3.00
CA VAL A 31 5.98 -0.98 2.11
C VAL A 31 4.96 0.13 2.30
N THR A 32 5.44 1.36 2.44
CA THR A 32 4.56 2.53 2.41
C THR A 32 4.21 2.85 0.96
N ARG A 33 2.92 3.09 0.70
CA ARG A 33 2.40 3.49 -0.61
C ARG A 33 1.53 4.73 -0.47
N VAL A 34 1.53 5.51 -1.54
CA VAL A 34 0.74 6.74 -1.65
C VAL A 34 -0.39 6.52 -2.63
N GLU A 35 -1.59 6.95 -2.26
CA GLU A 35 -2.77 7.02 -3.13
C GLU A 35 -2.39 7.65 -4.47
N GLY A 36 -2.69 6.95 -5.56
CA GLY A 36 -2.40 7.40 -6.92
C GLY A 36 -1.11 6.88 -7.52
N GLU A 37 -0.17 6.35 -6.72
CA GLU A 37 1.05 5.71 -7.21
C GLU A 37 0.77 4.25 -7.65
N HIS A 38 1.71 3.62 -8.37
CA HIS A 38 1.60 2.21 -8.74
C HIS A 38 2.36 1.32 -7.76
N PHE A 39 1.78 0.15 -7.43
CA PHE A 39 2.53 -0.90 -6.74
C PHE A 39 3.69 -1.36 -7.64
N PRO A 40 4.92 -1.48 -7.12
CA PRO A 40 6.06 -1.85 -7.93
C PRO A 40 5.86 -3.26 -8.47
N PRO A 41 6.39 -3.56 -9.66
CA PRO A 41 6.34 -4.91 -10.19
C PRO A 41 7.17 -5.82 -9.28
N THR A 42 6.52 -6.73 -8.56
CA THR A 42 7.23 -7.77 -7.80
C THR A 42 7.86 -8.76 -8.76
N ARG A 43 9.17 -8.97 -8.63
CA ARG A 43 9.94 -9.92 -9.45
C ARG A 43 9.54 -11.39 -9.22
N SER A 44 8.88 -11.70 -8.10
CA SER A 44 8.36 -13.04 -7.79
C SER A 44 7.06 -13.30 -8.55
N GLY A 45 7.19 -13.91 -9.72
CA GLY A 45 6.19 -13.97 -10.79
C GLY A 45 5.01 -14.94 -10.65
N LYS A 46 4.51 -15.28 -9.46
CA LYS A 46 3.21 -15.96 -9.28
C LYS A 46 2.71 -15.77 -7.85
N GLY A 47 1.51 -15.22 -7.68
CA GLY A 47 0.81 -15.13 -6.39
C GLY A 47 1.16 -13.94 -5.48
N ALA A 48 2.07 -13.05 -5.89
CA ALA A 48 2.38 -11.85 -5.12
C ALA A 48 1.18 -10.88 -5.04
N HIS A 49 0.82 -10.46 -3.85
CA HIS A 49 -0.21 -9.45 -3.59
C HIS A 49 0.19 -8.54 -2.44
N TYR A 50 -0.45 -7.38 -2.36
CA TYR A 50 -0.23 -6.38 -1.34
C TYR A 50 -1.47 -6.31 -0.47
N GLU A 51 -1.30 -6.45 0.83
CA GLU A 51 -2.39 -6.35 1.80
C GLU A 51 -2.27 -5.04 2.58
N LEU A 52 -3.33 -4.23 2.61
CA LEU A 52 -3.32 -3.01 3.42
C LEU A 52 -3.29 -3.38 4.91
N VAL A 53 -2.20 -3.02 5.59
CA VAL A 53 -2.04 -3.22 7.04
C VAL A 53 -2.52 -1.98 7.79
N HIS A 54 -2.11 -0.80 7.34
CA HIS A 54 -2.44 0.46 8.00
C HIS A 54 -2.73 1.55 6.99
N GLY A 55 -3.98 2.01 6.94
CA GLY A 55 -4.37 3.16 6.12
C GLY A 55 -3.82 4.46 6.69
N ALA A 56 -3.14 5.25 5.86
CA ALA A 56 -2.72 6.59 6.17
C ALA A 56 -3.69 7.61 5.56
N THR A 57 -4.12 8.56 6.36
CA THR A 57 -4.91 9.70 5.90
C THR A 57 -3.99 10.90 5.74
N HIS A 58 -4.01 11.55 4.58
CA HIS A 58 -3.20 12.75 4.37
C HIS A 58 -3.56 13.84 5.38
N SER A 59 -2.56 14.53 5.92
CA SER A 59 -2.74 15.61 6.90
C SER A 59 -3.60 16.76 6.37
N HIS A 60 -3.65 16.98 5.05
CA HIS A 60 -4.54 17.97 4.43
C HIS A 60 -6.03 17.57 4.45
N LYS A 61 -6.32 16.27 4.62
CA LYS A 61 -7.68 15.77 4.86
C LYS A 61 -8.05 15.82 6.35
N HIS A 62 -7.07 16.02 7.24
CA HIS A 62 -7.33 16.30 8.65
C HIS A 62 -7.55 17.80 8.85
N SER A 63 -8.82 18.20 8.90
CA SER A 63 -9.22 19.58 9.23
C SER A 63 -8.68 20.05 10.59
N GLU A 64 -8.47 19.12 11.53
CA GLU A 64 -7.89 19.37 12.84
C GLU A 64 -6.37 19.59 12.83
N LEU A 65 -5.65 19.02 11.85
CA LEU A 65 -4.19 19.17 11.71
C LEU A 65 -3.81 20.45 10.96
N GLY A 66 -4.79 21.19 10.41
CA GLY A 66 -4.61 22.53 9.89
C GLY A 66 -3.53 22.62 8.81
N SER A 67 -3.53 21.71 7.82
CA SER A 67 -2.64 21.86 6.67
C SER A 67 -3.12 23.05 5.84
N ARG A 68 -2.56 24.22 6.12
CA ARG A 68 -2.61 25.37 5.22
C ARG A 68 -1.64 25.07 4.09
N ASP A 69 -2.10 24.40 3.05
CA ASP A 69 -1.46 24.47 1.74
C ASP A 69 -1.55 25.95 1.31
N LYS A 70 -0.45 26.70 1.49
CA LYS A 70 -0.31 28.11 1.11
C LYS A 70 0.58 28.23 -0.12
#